data_AF-A0A840WB72-F1
#
_entry.id   AF-A0A840WB72-F1
#
_cell.length_a   1.000
_cell.length_b   1.000
_cell.length_c   1.000
_cell.angle_alpha   90.00
_cell.angle_beta   90.00
_cell.angle_gamma   90.00
#
_symmetry.space_group_name_H-M   'P 1'
#
loop_
_entity.id
_entity.type
_entity.pdbx_description
1 polymer ?
#
loop_
_entity_poly.entity_id
_entity_poly.type
_entity_poly.pdbx_seq_one_letter_code
_entity_poly.pdbx_strand_id
1 'polypeptide(L)'
;MDLTYIEAWQLWFTGTQLSDHSLYGAPIVWWGRGGKLLAFVAGLAVLVDIIGLELLRDHGRRVFAGFDKFIQNEGREQAPRWFYRAFAVYGILLLAWLFSVVAHFARGWSYSLLWWWSPLLVPAAFFLVMLAVMVLVAVYSALLTHPALARIASIISLLLFLIGFHFDFLAS
;
A
#
# COMPACT_ATOMS: atom_id res chain seq x y z
N MET A 1 -4.20 -13.81 -25.13
CA MET A 1 -2.97 -13.76 -25.97
C MET A 1 -2.07 -12.67 -25.40
N ASP A 2 -0.75 -12.83 -25.47
CA ASP A 2 0.18 -11.80 -25.00
C ASP A 2 0.33 -10.73 -26.08
N LEU A 3 0.04 -9.48 -25.71
CA LEU A 3 0.14 -8.33 -26.58
C LEU A 3 1.45 -7.61 -26.31
N THR A 4 2.02 -7.03 -27.36
CA THR A 4 3.04 -6.00 -27.17
C THR A 4 2.39 -4.70 -26.69
N TYR A 5 3.19 -3.82 -26.09
CA TYR A 5 2.71 -2.53 -25.57
C TYR A 5 2.03 -1.67 -26.64
N ILE A 6 2.56 -1.65 -27.87
CA ILE A 6 2.00 -0.87 -28.97
C ILE A 6 0.67 -1.49 -29.44
N GLU A 7 0.59 -2.81 -29.56
CA GLU A 7 -0.65 -3.51 -29.96
C GLU A 7 -1.77 -3.32 -28.94
N ALA A 8 -1.45 -3.37 -27.64
CA ALA A 8 -2.41 -3.10 -26.57
C ALA A 8 -3.01 -1.69 -26.73
N TRP A 9 -2.20 -0.68 -27.02
CA TRP A 9 -2.67 0.67 -27.28
C TRP A 9 -3.52 0.77 -28.56
N GLN A 10 -3.13 0.10 -29.64
CA GLN A 10 -3.92 0.09 -30.88
C GLN A 10 -5.30 -0.54 -30.67
N LEU A 11 -5.35 -1.67 -29.95
CA LEU A 11 -6.60 -2.34 -29.59
C LEU A 11 -7.46 -1.46 -28.67
N TRP A 12 -6.85 -0.78 -27.70
CA TRP A 12 -7.55 0.16 -26.84
C TRP A 12 -8.19 1.31 -27.64
N PHE A 13 -7.46 1.91 -28.58
CA PHE A 13 -7.98 2.98 -29.46
C PHE A 13 -9.14 2.51 -30.36
N THR A 14 -9.23 1.22 -30.65
CA THR A 14 -10.37 0.65 -31.41
C THR A 14 -11.62 0.44 -30.56
N GLY A 15 -11.55 0.67 -29.23
CA GLY A 15 -12.65 0.46 -28.30
C GLY A 15 -12.84 -1.01 -27.90
N THR A 16 -11.85 -1.87 -28.15
CA THR A 16 -11.92 -3.29 -27.79
C THR A 16 -11.55 -3.47 -26.32
N GLN A 17 -12.36 -4.24 -25.58
CA GLN A 17 -12.06 -4.54 -24.17
C GLN A 17 -10.83 -5.46 -24.06
N LEU A 18 -9.83 -5.03 -23.29
CA LEU A 18 -8.53 -5.71 -23.15
C LEU A 18 -8.49 -6.75 -22.01
N SER A 19 -9.62 -7.07 -21.38
CA SER A 19 -9.68 -7.91 -20.18
C SER A 19 -9.11 -9.32 -20.35
N ASP A 20 -9.19 -9.88 -21.56
CA ASP A 20 -8.76 -11.27 -21.86
C ASP A 20 -7.33 -11.35 -22.41
N HIS A 21 -6.59 -10.25 -22.38
CA HIS A 21 -5.23 -10.16 -22.92
C HIS A 21 -4.20 -9.99 -21.79
N SER A 22 -2.97 -10.41 -22.08
CA SER A 22 -1.81 -10.20 -21.21
C SER A 22 -0.85 -9.20 -21.83
N LEU A 23 -0.09 -8.51 -20.99
CA LEU A 23 0.99 -7.60 -21.35
C LEU A 23 2.22 -8.01 -20.54
N TYR A 24 3.34 -8.28 -21.20
CA TYR A 24 4.57 -8.79 -20.58
C TYR A 24 4.34 -10.06 -19.75
N GLY A 25 3.46 -10.96 -20.19
CA GLY A 25 3.14 -12.20 -19.50
C GLY A 25 2.24 -12.07 -18.27
N ALA A 26 1.73 -10.87 -17.94
CA ALA A 26 0.77 -10.65 -16.87
C ALA A 26 -0.57 -10.12 -17.43
N PRO A 27 -1.74 -10.55 -16.90
CA PRO A 27 -3.04 -10.06 -17.37
C PRO A 27 -3.15 -8.54 -17.27
N ILE A 28 -3.71 -7.87 -18.29
CA ILE A 28 -3.86 -6.40 -18.32
C ILE A 28 -4.65 -5.87 -17.12
N VAL A 29 -5.60 -6.66 -16.61
CA VAL A 29 -6.36 -6.34 -15.39
C VAL A 29 -5.44 -6.14 -14.17
N TRP A 30 -4.33 -6.89 -14.05
CA TRP A 30 -3.37 -6.70 -12.96
C TRP A 30 -2.57 -5.41 -13.10
N TRP A 31 -2.20 -5.05 -14.33
CA TRP A 31 -1.56 -3.76 -14.61
C TRP A 31 -2.48 -2.59 -14.25
N GLY A 32 -3.77 -2.66 -14.57
CA GLY A 32 -4.75 -1.66 -14.15
C GLY A 32 -4.86 -1.52 -12.62
N ARG A 33 -4.90 -2.65 -11.89
CA ARG A 33 -4.88 -2.63 -10.41
C ARG A 33 -3.60 -2.01 -9.85
N GLY A 34 -2.44 -2.35 -10.43
CA GLY A 34 -1.17 -1.71 -10.12
C GLY A 34 -1.21 -0.21 -10.37
N GLY A 35 -1.78 0.19 -11.52
CA GLY A 35 -1.95 1.58 -11.91
C GLY A 35 -2.74 2.39 -10.87
N LYS A 36 -3.88 1.86 -10.42
CA LYS A 36 -4.69 2.47 -9.35
C LYS A 36 -3.92 2.64 -8.03
N LEU A 37 -3.12 1.63 -7.64
CA LEU A 37 -2.29 1.72 -6.44
C LEU A 37 -1.21 2.81 -6.58
N LEU A 38 -0.54 2.89 -7.72
CA LEU A 38 0.46 3.92 -7.99
C LEU A 38 -0.17 5.32 -7.99
N ALA A 39 -1.32 5.48 -8.64
CA ALA A 39 -2.06 6.75 -8.66
C ALA A 39 -2.52 7.15 -7.24
N PHE A 40 -2.95 6.20 -6.42
CA PHE A 40 -3.33 6.45 -5.03
C PHE A 40 -2.14 6.91 -4.18
N VAL A 41 -0.99 6.22 -4.25
CA VAL A 41 0.23 6.60 -3.53
C VAL A 41 0.72 7.98 -3.97
N ALA A 42 0.69 8.25 -5.27
CA ALA A 42 1.06 9.55 -5.79
C ALA A 42 0.09 10.66 -5.36
N GLY A 43 -1.21 10.38 -5.35
CA GLY A 43 -2.23 11.29 -4.83
C GLY A 43 -2.01 11.63 -3.36
N LEU A 44 -1.67 10.64 -2.52
CA LEU A 44 -1.31 10.86 -1.12
C LEU A 44 -0.06 11.75 -0.99
N ALA A 45 0.96 11.51 -1.81
CA ALA A 45 2.18 12.33 -1.80
C ALA A 45 1.89 13.79 -2.19
N VAL A 46 1.06 14.02 -3.21
CA VAL A 46 0.61 15.37 -3.59
C VAL A 46 -0.22 16.01 -2.48
N LEU A 47 -1.09 15.25 -1.82
CA LEU A 47 -1.88 15.73 -0.67
C LEU A 47 -0.96 16.21 0.46
N VAL A 48 0.11 15.46 0.75
CA VAL A 48 1.14 15.85 1.72
C VAL A 48 1.86 17.14 1.31
N ASP A 49 2.15 17.30 0.02
CA ASP A 49 2.78 18.51 -0.52
C ASP A 49 1.85 19.74 -0.40
N ILE A 50 0.56 19.57 -0.76
CA ILE A 50 -0.46 20.63 -0.69
C ILE A 50 -0.74 21.05 0.75
N ILE A 51 -0.88 20.09 1.68
CA ILE A 51 -1.11 20.40 3.11
C ILE A 51 0.05 21.23 3.67
N GLY A 52 1.22 21.18 3.03
CA GLY A 52 2.38 21.90 3.48
C GLY A 52 3.11 21.07 4.54
N LEU A 53 4.38 20.86 4.24
CA LEU A 53 5.34 20.18 5.09
C LEU A 53 5.41 20.71 6.52
N GLU A 54 5.23 22.01 6.68
CA GLU A 54 5.29 22.71 7.95
C GLU A 54 4.10 22.35 8.84
N LEU A 55 2.89 22.33 8.28
CA LEU A 55 1.68 21.92 8.99
C LEU A 55 1.75 20.46 9.42
N LEU A 56 2.24 19.57 8.55
CA LEU A 56 2.47 18.16 8.89
C LEU A 56 3.62 17.97 9.89
N ARG A 57 4.67 18.79 9.85
CA ARG A 57 5.73 18.76 10.87
C ARG A 57 5.23 19.24 12.22
N ASP A 58 4.38 20.26 12.27
CA ASP A 58 3.85 20.78 13.53
C ASP A 58 2.75 19.88 14.09
N HIS A 59 1.86 19.35 13.24
CA HIS A 59 0.93 18.30 13.64
C HIS A 59 1.66 17.02 14.03
N GLY A 60 2.62 16.59 13.22
CA GLY A 60 3.48 15.46 13.48
C GLY A 60 4.21 15.63 14.80
N ARG A 61 4.83 16.78 15.08
CA ARG A 61 5.45 17.06 16.38
C ARG A 61 4.46 17.05 17.52
N ARG A 62 3.21 17.47 17.36
CA ARG A 62 2.19 17.38 18.42
C ARG A 62 1.70 15.95 18.64
N VAL A 63 1.45 15.22 17.55
CA VAL A 63 1.02 13.83 17.57
C VAL A 63 2.15 12.95 18.08
N PHE A 64 3.35 13.04 17.51
CA PHE A 64 4.56 12.39 17.99
C PHE A 64 4.98 12.88 19.36
N ALA A 65 4.91 14.17 19.75
CA ALA A 65 5.19 14.52 21.15
C ALA A 65 4.12 13.97 22.09
N GLY A 66 2.87 13.84 21.65
CA GLY A 66 1.82 13.12 22.37
C GLY A 66 2.11 11.62 22.44
N PHE A 67 2.60 11.02 21.35
CA PHE A 67 2.93 9.61 21.21
C PHE A 67 4.24 9.24 21.90
N ASP A 68 5.19 10.17 21.95
CA ASP A 68 6.52 10.07 22.55
C ASP A 68 6.42 10.45 24.02
N LYS A 69 5.50 11.34 24.42
CA LYS A 69 5.04 11.45 25.82
C LYS A 69 4.21 10.24 26.21
N PHE A 70 3.40 9.64 25.34
CA PHE A 70 2.70 8.39 25.65
C PHE A 70 3.71 7.24 25.78
N ILE A 71 4.70 7.15 24.89
CA ILE A 71 5.80 6.18 24.97
C ILE A 71 6.80 6.51 26.11
N GLN A 72 6.99 7.75 26.53
CA GLN A 72 7.90 8.07 27.64
C GLN A 72 7.20 8.09 29.01
N ASN A 73 6.02 8.70 29.13
CA ASN A 73 5.22 8.71 30.36
C ASN A 73 4.51 7.37 30.59
N GLU A 74 4.03 6.67 29.56
CA GLU A 74 3.53 5.30 29.72
C GLU A 74 4.58 4.24 29.39
N GLY A 75 5.57 4.44 28.53
CA GLY A 75 6.54 3.37 28.22
C GLY A 75 7.64 3.14 29.26
N ARG A 76 7.60 3.82 30.42
CA ARG A 76 8.30 3.32 31.62
C ARG A 76 7.42 2.53 32.59
N GLU A 77 6.09 2.68 32.59
CA GLU A 77 5.22 1.94 33.52
C GLU A 77 3.89 1.37 32.98
N GLN A 78 3.29 1.87 31.90
CA GLN A 78 1.92 1.52 31.49
C GLN A 78 1.59 1.46 29.99
N ALA A 79 2.54 1.49 29.04
CA ALA A 79 2.21 0.99 27.71
C ALA A 79 1.86 -0.49 27.93
N PRO A 80 0.57 -0.87 27.89
CA PRO A 80 0.18 -2.05 28.63
C PRO A 80 0.89 -3.21 27.98
N ARG A 81 1.57 -4.05 28.76
CA ARG A 81 2.27 -5.22 28.20
C ARG A 81 1.34 -6.05 27.30
N TRP A 82 0.02 -5.96 27.53
CA TRP A 82 -1.00 -6.53 26.66
C TRP A 82 -1.04 -5.96 25.24
N PHE A 83 -0.75 -4.67 25.01
CA PHE A 83 -0.76 -4.06 23.67
C PHE A 83 0.37 -4.61 22.78
N TYR A 84 1.61 -4.61 23.27
CA TYR A 84 2.73 -5.21 22.54
C TYR A 84 2.54 -6.72 22.34
N ARG A 85 1.99 -7.42 23.36
CA ARG A 85 1.62 -8.83 23.22
C ARG A 85 0.52 -9.03 22.20
N ALA A 86 -0.53 -8.21 22.20
CA ALA A 86 -1.62 -8.27 21.23
C ALA A 86 -1.10 -8.02 19.82
N PHE A 87 -0.25 -7.01 19.64
CA PHE A 87 0.40 -6.72 18.36
C PHE A 87 1.29 -7.86 17.88
N ALA A 88 2.13 -8.43 18.76
CA ALA A 88 2.99 -9.56 18.44
C ALA A 88 2.19 -10.83 18.14
N VAL A 89 1.18 -11.15 18.95
CA VAL A 89 0.27 -12.29 18.74
C VAL A 89 -0.47 -12.12 17.42
N TYR A 90 -0.99 -10.91 17.16
CA TYR A 90 -1.68 -10.61 15.92
C TYR A 90 -0.77 -10.76 14.70
N GLY A 91 0.47 -10.25 14.77
CA GLY A 91 1.48 -10.44 13.72
C GLY A 91 1.82 -11.91 13.49
N ILE A 92 1.96 -12.72 14.55
CA ILE A 92 2.20 -14.16 14.45
C ILE A 92 0.99 -14.87 13.80
N LEU A 93 -0.23 -14.53 14.22
CA LEU A 93 -1.46 -15.09 13.63
C LEU A 93 -1.59 -14.72 12.15
N LEU A 94 -1.25 -13.48 11.78
CA LEU A 94 -1.23 -13.02 10.40
C LEU A 94 -0.23 -13.81 9.54
N LEU A 95 0.99 -14.03 10.04
CA LEU A 95 2.02 -14.80 9.35
C LEU A 95 1.64 -16.29 9.23
N ALA A 96 1.11 -16.88 10.30
CA ALA A 96 0.63 -18.27 10.29
C ALA A 96 -0.54 -18.44 9.30
N TRP A 97 -1.45 -17.46 9.27
CA TRP A 97 -2.53 -17.39 8.31
C TRP A 97 -2.00 -17.31 6.87
N LEU A 98 -1.06 -16.40 6.59
CA LEU A 98 -0.47 -16.23 5.26
C LEU A 98 0.27 -17.49 4.79
N PHE A 99 1.03 -18.13 5.69
CA PHE A 99 1.69 -19.41 5.44
C PHE A 99 0.66 -20.51 5.14
N SER A 100 -0.45 -20.55 5.86
CA SER A 100 -1.52 -21.54 5.62
C SER A 100 -2.14 -21.38 4.24
N VAL A 101 -2.37 -20.13 3.78
CA VAL A 101 -2.90 -19.83 2.45
C VAL A 101 -1.93 -20.30 1.37
N VAL A 102 -0.63 -19.99 1.50
CA VAL A 102 0.41 -20.43 0.56
C VAL A 102 0.53 -21.95 0.52
N ALA A 103 0.53 -22.61 1.69
CA ALA A 103 0.64 -24.07 1.79
C ALA A 103 -0.58 -24.81 1.22
N HIS A 104 -1.78 -24.21 1.26
CA HIS A 104 -2.98 -24.75 0.63
C HIS A 104 -2.95 -24.58 -0.88
N PHE A 105 -2.50 -23.41 -1.36
CA PHE A 105 -2.34 -23.16 -2.78
C PHE A 105 -1.34 -24.15 -3.41
N ALA A 106 -0.23 -24.43 -2.72
CA ALA A 106 0.76 -25.41 -3.13
C ALA A 106 0.25 -26.86 -3.19
N ARG A 107 -0.82 -27.19 -2.44
CA ARG A 107 -1.42 -28.53 -2.39
C ARG A 107 -2.58 -28.73 -3.37
N GLY A 108 -2.93 -27.71 -4.17
CA GLY A 108 -4.01 -27.80 -5.18
C GLY A 108 -5.41 -27.99 -4.60
N TRP A 109 -5.65 -27.59 -3.34
CA TRP A 109 -6.94 -27.77 -2.67
C TRP A 109 -8.01 -26.79 -3.20
N SER A 110 -9.28 -27.22 -3.18
CA SER A 110 -10.41 -26.44 -3.72
C SER A 110 -10.70 -25.16 -2.93
N TYR A 111 -11.17 -24.11 -3.64
CA TYR A 111 -11.46 -22.76 -3.11
C TYR A 111 -12.57 -22.68 -2.03
N SER A 112 -13.30 -23.78 -1.78
CA SER A 112 -14.37 -23.82 -0.79
C SER A 112 -13.88 -23.61 0.64
N LEU A 113 -12.62 -23.96 0.94
CA LEU A 113 -12.04 -23.78 2.27
C LEU A 113 -11.61 -22.33 2.56
N LEU A 114 -11.27 -21.54 1.54
CA LEU A 114 -10.83 -20.14 1.67
C LEU A 114 -11.92 -19.22 2.26
N TRP A 115 -13.19 -19.56 2.08
CA TRP A 115 -14.32 -18.83 2.64
C TRP A 115 -14.33 -18.80 4.17
N TRP A 116 -13.89 -19.89 4.82
CA TRP A 116 -13.79 -19.99 6.28
C TRP A 116 -12.70 -19.08 6.86
N TRP A 117 -11.74 -18.64 6.04
CA TRP A 117 -10.65 -17.77 6.43
C TRP A 117 -10.93 -16.28 6.15
N SER A 118 -12.05 -15.95 5.50
CA SER A 118 -12.46 -14.58 5.21
C SER A 118 -12.62 -13.64 6.42
N PRO A 119 -13.00 -14.08 7.64
CA PRO A 119 -13.10 -13.18 8.78
C PRO A 119 -11.74 -12.64 9.24
N LEU A 120 -10.65 -13.36 8.96
CA LEU A 120 -9.29 -12.96 9.32
C LEU A 120 -8.65 -12.06 8.25
N LEU A 121 -9.14 -12.13 6.99
CA LEU A 121 -8.67 -11.29 5.89
C LEU A 121 -8.92 -9.80 6.13
N VAL A 122 -10.10 -9.43 6.65
CA VAL A 122 -10.47 -8.02 6.83
C VAL A 122 -9.62 -7.35 7.90
N PRO A 123 -9.46 -7.92 9.12
CA PRO A 123 -8.53 -7.39 10.12
C PRO A 123 -7.08 -7.37 9.60
N ALA A 124 -6.67 -8.42 8.87
CA ALA A 124 -5.32 -8.54 8.33
C ALA A 124 -5.00 -7.41 7.35
N ALA A 125 -5.91 -7.17 6.41
CA ALA A 125 -5.82 -6.08 5.46
C ALA A 125 -5.80 -4.71 6.18
N PHE A 126 -6.68 -4.51 7.16
CA PHE A 126 -6.73 -3.28 7.95
C PHE A 126 -5.40 -3.03 8.70
N PHE A 127 -4.85 -4.07 9.34
CA PHE A 127 -3.57 -3.99 10.04
C PHE A 127 -2.41 -3.70 9.09
N LEU A 128 -2.36 -4.38 7.94
CA LEU A 128 -1.34 -4.12 6.91
C LEU A 128 -1.44 -2.69 6.37
N VAL A 129 -2.66 -2.17 6.17
CA VAL A 129 -2.88 -0.77 5.76
C VAL A 129 -2.40 0.18 6.85
N MET A 130 -2.77 -0.02 8.13
CA MET A 130 -2.27 0.83 9.22
C MET A 130 -0.75 0.78 9.35
N LEU A 131 -0.15 -0.40 9.23
CA LEU A 131 1.30 -0.57 9.27
C LEU A 131 1.97 0.16 8.10
N ALA A 132 1.43 0.00 6.88
CA ALA A 132 1.92 0.68 5.70
C ALA A 132 1.82 2.20 5.85
N VAL A 133 0.70 2.72 6.37
CA VAL A 133 0.52 4.16 6.65
C VAL A 133 1.54 4.62 7.70
N MET A 134 1.73 3.88 8.78
CA MET A 134 2.68 4.25 9.84
C MET A 134 4.13 4.28 9.33
N VAL A 135 4.53 3.27 8.55
CA VAL A 135 5.84 3.21 7.90
C VAL A 135 5.98 4.34 6.89
N LEU A 136 4.96 4.60 6.08
CA LEU A 136 4.98 5.67 5.08
C LEU A 136 5.13 7.02 5.74
N VAL A 137 4.40 7.30 6.83
CA VAL A 137 4.54 8.53 7.64
C VAL A 137 5.93 8.62 8.26
N ALA A 138 6.49 7.54 8.80
CA ALA A 138 7.83 7.55 9.38
C ALA A 138 8.93 7.80 8.33
N VAL A 139 8.85 7.11 7.19
CA VAL A 139 9.77 7.27 6.05
C VAL A 139 9.66 8.67 5.48
N TYR A 140 8.43 9.19 5.28
CA TYR A 140 8.23 10.58 4.87
C TYR A 140 8.82 11.53 5.90
N SER A 141 8.51 11.39 7.18
CA SER A 141 9.05 12.26 8.23
C SER A 141 10.59 12.27 8.24
N ALA A 142 11.23 11.14 7.97
CA ALA A 142 12.68 11.05 7.86
C ALA A 142 13.20 11.73 6.58
N LEU A 143 12.62 11.43 5.41
CA LEU A 143 12.98 12.03 4.11
C LEU A 143 12.85 13.56 4.13
N LEU A 144 11.82 14.06 4.79
CA LEU A 144 11.48 15.47 4.86
C LEU A 144 12.37 16.30 5.80
N THR A 145 13.29 15.65 6.52
CA THR A 145 14.37 16.39 7.20
C THR A 145 15.34 17.06 6.21
N HIS A 146 15.35 16.60 4.95
CA HIS A 146 16.20 17.16 3.89
C HIS A 146 15.37 17.80 2.75
N PRO A 147 15.51 19.12 2.50
CA PRO A 147 14.70 19.82 1.50
C PRO A 147 14.93 19.33 0.06
N ALA A 148 16.12 18.80 -0.25
CA ALA A 148 16.42 18.22 -1.56
C ALA A 148 15.62 16.92 -1.81
N LEU A 149 15.46 16.08 -0.78
CA LEU A 149 14.73 14.81 -0.89
C LEU A 149 13.23 15.04 -1.05
N ALA A 150 12.68 16.10 -0.44
CA ALA A 150 11.28 16.49 -0.64
C ALA A 150 10.99 16.80 -2.12
N ARG A 151 11.86 17.58 -2.79
CA ARG A 151 11.71 17.89 -4.22
C ARG A 151 11.78 16.63 -5.09
N ILE A 152 12.74 15.75 -4.80
CA ILE A 152 12.88 14.47 -5.52
C ILE A 152 11.64 13.60 -5.32
N ALA A 153 11.12 13.50 -4.10
CA ALA A 153 9.92 12.74 -3.79
C ALA A 153 8.69 13.28 -4.54
N SER A 154 8.55 14.60 -4.66
CA SER A 154 7.46 15.22 -5.43
C SER A 154 7.55 14.87 -6.92
N ILE A 155 8.75 14.94 -7.52
CA ILE A 155 8.97 14.53 -8.92
C ILE A 155 8.66 13.04 -9.11
N ILE A 156 9.17 12.18 -8.22
CA ILE A 156 8.89 10.74 -8.27
C ILE A 156 7.39 10.47 -8.14
N SER A 157 6.69 11.20 -7.29
CA SER A 157 5.24 11.06 -7.11
C SER A 157 4.48 11.47 -8.37
N LEU A 158 4.88 12.55 -9.03
CA LEU A 158 4.32 12.93 -10.33
C LEU A 158 4.54 11.84 -11.39
N LEU A 159 5.75 11.26 -11.46
CA LEU A 159 6.05 10.16 -12.38
C LEU A 159 5.22 8.92 -12.07
N LEU A 160 5.10 8.55 -10.80
CA LEU A 160 4.26 7.44 -10.33
C LEU A 160 2.80 7.67 -10.67
N PHE A 161 2.30 8.90 -10.53
CA PHE A 161 0.93 9.26 -10.90
C PHE A 161 0.71 9.06 -12.40
N LEU A 162 1.61 9.58 -13.24
CA LEU A 162 1.50 9.47 -14.69
C LEU A 162 1.56 8.02 -15.16
N ILE A 163 2.50 7.24 -14.64
CA ILE A 163 2.62 5.81 -14.95
C ILE A 163 1.38 5.06 -14.45
N GLY A 164 0.91 5.37 -13.24
CA GLY A 164 -0.25 4.73 -12.65
C GLY A 164 -1.52 4.99 -13.45
N PHE A 165 -1.76 6.26 -13.78
CA PHE A 165 -2.85 6.70 -14.63
C PHE A 165 -2.79 6.04 -16.01
N HIS A 166 -1.61 5.97 -16.61
CA HIS A 166 -1.40 5.33 -17.91
C HIS A 166 -1.85 3.85 -17.92
N PHE A 167 -1.48 3.08 -16.89
CA PHE A 167 -1.87 1.67 -16.79
C PHE A 167 -3.35 1.49 -16.42
N ASP A 168 -3.91 2.37 -15.59
CA ASP A 168 -5.34 2.35 -15.29
C ASP A 168 -6.17 2.59 -16.55
N PHE A 169 -5.75 3.58 -17.35
CA PHE A 169 -6.39 3.93 -18.61
C PHE A 169 -6.31 2.82 -19.66
N LEU A 170 -5.16 2.14 -19.78
CA LEU A 170 -5.01 0.99 -20.68
C LEU A 170 -5.92 -0.19 -20.27
N ALA A 171 -6.25 -0.30 -18.98
CA ALA A 171 -7.06 -1.38 -18.44
C ALA A 171 -8.57 -1.06 -18.38
N SER A 172 -8.97 0.20 -18.60
CA SER A 172 -10.36 0.66 -18.67
C SER A 172 -10.91 0.57 -20.09
#